data_AF-A0A958FT45-F1
#
_entry.id   AF-A0A958FT45-F1
#
_cell.length_a   1.000
_cell.length_b   1.000
_cell.length_c   1.000
_cell.angle_alpha   90.00
_cell.angle_beta   90.00
_cell.angle_gamma   90.00
#
_symmetry.space_group_name_H-M   'P 1'
#
loop_
_entity.id
_entity.type
_entity.pdbx_description
1 polymer ?
#
loop_
_entity_poly.entity_id
_entity_poly.type
_entity_poly.pdbx_seq_one_letter_code
_entity_poly.pdbx_strand_id
1 'polypeptide(L)'
;MLVLFAHLCGTMYFLPTSFAIAFGDLGNFGVRIFFVISGFLITSLLLNEYKNTGQISLYNFYMRRLLRIFPAFYFFIAFLALWSFYRFIELNTNDLWFAVTYMSNYHRNGSWYVGHLWSLAVEEQFYILWPLVLVLGGPTKGKIFIVLAVLLGPAFRIIAWKYFPNWRGFSGKTFPTIFDAIATGCLLAYVRIYLHQYKGYLKFQRSYFFALIPLLAIFGLMTSTKFYGISSHLRESAINIAIALCIDRAVSISDGFVSHILNSKLFEKIGILSYSLYLWQQIFLNRNSTHWVARFPINIILTVLAAILSYKLIEVRFLKQKNRYR
;
A
#
# COMPACT_ATOMS: atom_id res chain seq x y z
N MET A 1 2.82 8.07 -5.18
CA MET A 1 3.72 9.23 -5.30
C MET A 1 4.73 9.30 -4.17
N LEU A 2 4.34 9.20 -2.89
CA LEU A 2 5.29 9.24 -1.76
C LEU A 2 6.44 8.21 -1.87
N VAL A 3 6.14 6.99 -2.31
CA VAL A 3 7.17 5.95 -2.53
C VAL A 3 8.16 6.36 -3.62
N LEU A 4 7.66 6.84 -4.77
CA LEU A 4 8.51 7.32 -5.86
C LEU A 4 9.39 8.48 -5.39
N PHE A 5 8.82 9.44 -4.65
CA PHE A 5 9.57 10.55 -4.09
C PHE A 5 10.67 10.06 -3.12
N ALA A 6 10.36 9.12 -2.22
CA ALA A 6 11.31 8.57 -1.28
C ALA A 6 12.46 7.79 -1.96
N HIS A 7 12.20 7.12 -3.08
CA HIS A 7 13.22 6.44 -3.88
C HIS A 7 14.01 7.40 -4.77
N LEU A 8 13.38 8.48 -5.25
CA LEU A 8 14.04 9.52 -6.04
C LEU A 8 15.04 10.33 -5.19
N CYS A 9 14.73 10.57 -3.91
CA CYS A 9 15.66 11.17 -2.96
C CYS A 9 16.95 10.33 -2.82
N GLY A 10 18.09 10.96 -3.06
CA GLY A 10 19.41 10.35 -3.09
C GLY A 10 19.88 9.93 -4.49
N THR A 11 19.03 9.97 -5.51
CA THR A 11 19.53 9.82 -6.89
C THR A 11 20.36 11.04 -7.30
N MET A 12 21.30 10.85 -8.22
CA MET A 12 22.16 11.94 -8.69
C MET A 12 21.34 13.12 -9.21
N TYR A 13 21.77 14.32 -8.83
CA TYR A 13 21.17 15.62 -9.19
C TYR A 13 19.75 15.85 -8.64
N PHE A 14 19.32 15.04 -7.67
CA PHE A 14 18.09 15.28 -6.93
C PHE A 14 18.37 15.55 -5.44
N LEU A 15 17.31 15.81 -4.67
CA LEU A 15 17.39 16.05 -3.23
C LEU A 15 18.13 14.91 -2.51
N PRO A 16 18.96 15.22 -1.50
CA PRO A 16 19.70 14.21 -0.76
C PRO A 16 18.76 13.31 0.05
N THR A 17 19.23 12.11 0.40
CA THR A 17 18.47 11.17 1.26
C THR A 17 18.11 11.76 2.62
N SER A 18 18.96 12.64 3.17
CA SER A 18 18.71 13.36 4.43
C SER A 18 17.44 14.20 4.38
N PHE A 19 17.08 14.75 3.22
CA PHE A 19 15.84 15.51 3.05
C PHE A 19 14.61 14.62 3.26
N ALA A 20 14.58 13.43 2.65
CA ALA A 20 13.49 12.49 2.86
C ALA A 20 13.42 12.01 4.33
N ILE A 21 14.57 11.69 4.91
CA ILE A 21 14.68 11.22 6.31
C ILE A 21 14.19 12.28 7.30
N ALA A 22 14.34 13.58 7.00
CA ALA A 22 13.84 14.67 7.85
C ALA A 22 12.32 14.63 8.05
N PHE A 23 11.56 14.08 7.08
CA PHE A 23 10.12 13.90 7.15
C PHE A 23 9.71 12.48 7.59
N GLY A 24 10.67 11.67 8.06
CA GLY A 24 10.46 10.25 8.39
C GLY A 24 10.49 9.34 7.16
N ASP A 25 10.03 8.10 7.32
CA ASP A 25 9.98 7.14 6.21
C ASP A 25 8.74 7.35 5.33
N LEU A 26 8.84 8.33 4.41
CA LEU A 26 7.78 8.66 3.46
C LEU A 26 7.40 7.49 2.54
N GLY A 27 8.33 6.58 2.25
CA GLY A 27 8.07 5.40 1.44
C GLY A 27 7.13 4.43 2.16
N ASN A 28 7.48 4.05 3.39
CA ASN A 28 6.62 3.20 4.22
C ASN A 28 5.30 3.88 4.55
N PHE A 29 5.28 5.19 4.80
CA PHE A 29 4.03 5.93 5.00
C PHE A 29 3.11 5.86 3.77
N GLY A 30 3.66 6.02 2.56
CA GLY A 30 2.92 5.84 1.31
C GLY A 30 2.33 4.45 1.15
N VAL A 31 3.08 3.41 1.53
CA VAL A 31 2.60 2.01 1.53
C VAL A 31 1.50 1.80 2.58
N ARG A 32 1.61 2.39 3.78
CA ARG A 32 0.54 2.35 4.79
C ARG A 32 -0.75 2.98 4.28
N ILE A 33 -0.68 4.14 3.62
CA ILE A 33 -1.86 4.77 3.00
C ILE A 33 -2.50 3.80 2.01
N PHE A 34 -1.70 3.17 1.16
CA PHE A 34 -2.18 2.17 0.21
C PHE A 34 -2.86 0.99 0.91
N PHE A 35 -2.28 0.44 1.98
CA PHE A 35 -2.87 -0.64 2.77
C PHE A 35 -4.21 -0.28 3.42
N VAL A 36 -4.32 0.90 4.04
CA VAL A 36 -5.59 1.33 4.64
C VAL A 36 -6.66 1.55 3.55
N ILE A 37 -6.30 2.17 2.41
CA ILE A 37 -7.22 2.33 1.26
C ILE A 37 -7.67 0.97 0.75
N SER A 38 -6.73 0.04 0.57
CA SER A 38 -6.95 -1.32 0.10
C SER A 38 -7.95 -2.06 0.99
N GLY A 39 -7.71 -2.05 2.31
CA GLY A 39 -8.60 -2.65 3.31
C GLY A 39 -9.99 -2.01 3.36
N PHE A 40 -10.07 -0.69 3.19
CA PHE A 40 -11.34 0.02 3.13
C PHE A 40 -12.16 -0.36 1.89
N LEU A 41 -11.54 -0.34 0.71
CA LEU A 41 -12.21 -0.63 -0.55
C LEU A 41 -12.66 -2.09 -0.65
N ILE A 42 -11.78 -3.04 -0.30
CA ILE A 42 -12.11 -4.48 -0.38
C ILE A 42 -13.30 -4.81 0.52
N THR A 43 -13.28 -4.34 1.78
CA THR A 43 -14.35 -4.62 2.73
C THR A 43 -15.64 -3.90 2.35
N SER A 44 -15.56 -2.66 1.88
CA SER A 44 -16.76 -1.94 1.42
C SER A 44 -17.43 -2.66 0.25
N LEU A 45 -16.66 -3.17 -0.71
CA LEU A 45 -17.19 -3.94 -1.84
C LEU A 45 -17.84 -5.25 -1.39
N LEU A 46 -17.16 -6.01 -0.53
CA LEU A 46 -17.66 -7.30 -0.04
C LEU A 46 -18.91 -7.15 0.84
N LEU A 47 -18.95 -6.13 1.70
CA LEU A 47 -20.13 -5.83 2.52
C LEU A 47 -21.31 -5.37 1.66
N ASN A 48 -21.06 -4.57 0.62
CA ASN A 48 -22.11 -4.16 -0.31
C ASN A 48 -22.63 -5.34 -1.15
N GLU A 49 -21.75 -6.23 -1.61
CA GLU A 49 -22.12 -7.47 -2.32
C GLU A 49 -23.01 -8.36 -1.44
N TYR A 50 -22.59 -8.58 -0.19
CA TYR A 50 -23.36 -9.34 0.79
C TYR A 50 -24.71 -8.68 1.11
N LYS A 51 -24.75 -7.35 1.26
CA LYS A 51 -25.99 -6.62 1.53
C LYS A 51 -27.00 -6.74 0.38
N ASN A 52 -26.52 -6.74 -0.86
CA ASN A 52 -27.38 -6.77 -2.05
C ASN A 52 -27.81 -8.18 -2.46
N THR A 53 -26.96 -9.18 -2.25
CA THR A 53 -27.19 -10.54 -2.77
C THR A 53 -27.34 -11.61 -1.68
N GLY A 54 -27.05 -11.27 -0.43
CA GLY A 54 -27.01 -12.21 0.69
C GLY A 54 -25.79 -13.12 0.72
N GLN A 55 -24.92 -13.07 -0.29
CA GLN A 55 -23.75 -13.94 -0.43
C GLN A 55 -22.54 -13.16 -0.94
N ILE A 56 -21.36 -13.76 -0.85
CA ILE A 56 -20.11 -13.21 -1.41
C ILE A 56 -19.56 -14.23 -2.40
N SER A 57 -19.41 -13.83 -3.67
CA SER A 57 -18.82 -14.66 -4.71
C SER A 57 -17.31 -14.56 -4.70
N LEU A 58 -16.65 -15.54 -4.07
CA LEU A 58 -15.19 -15.65 -4.07
C LEU A 58 -14.63 -15.75 -5.50
N TYR A 59 -15.31 -16.47 -6.38
CA TYR A 59 -14.89 -16.62 -7.77
C TYR A 59 -14.82 -15.26 -8.48
N ASN A 60 -15.91 -14.47 -8.43
CA ASN A 60 -15.94 -13.15 -9.05
C ASN A 60 -14.92 -12.22 -8.40
N PHE A 61 -14.80 -12.28 -7.07
CA PHE A 61 -13.83 -11.51 -6.32
C PHE A 61 -12.39 -11.75 -6.78
N TYR A 62 -11.95 -13.01 -6.81
CA TYR A 62 -10.58 -13.35 -7.22
C TYR A 62 -10.37 -13.08 -8.70
N MET A 63 -11.36 -13.35 -9.57
CA MET A 63 -11.20 -13.09 -11.00
C MET A 63 -11.00 -11.62 -11.32
N ARG A 64 -11.74 -10.73 -10.65
CA ARG A 64 -11.55 -9.28 -10.79
C ARG A 64 -10.15 -8.80 -10.41
N ARG A 65 -9.48 -9.52 -9.52
CA ARG A 65 -8.16 -9.16 -8.97
C ARG A 65 -7.04 -9.76 -9.76
N LEU A 66 -7.17 -11.03 -10.12
CA LEU A 66 -6.29 -11.71 -11.06
C LEU A 66 -6.16 -10.87 -12.34
N LEU A 67 -7.28 -10.45 -12.95
CA LEU A 67 -7.25 -9.61 -14.16
C LEU A 67 -6.70 -8.19 -13.95
N ARG A 68 -6.66 -7.69 -12.71
CA ARG A 68 -6.16 -6.35 -12.39
C ARG A 68 -4.67 -6.34 -12.11
N ILE A 69 -4.15 -7.35 -11.40
CA ILE A 69 -2.81 -7.33 -10.79
C ILE A 69 -1.87 -8.25 -11.54
N PHE A 70 -2.27 -9.50 -11.77
CA PHE A 70 -1.35 -10.55 -12.21
C PHE A 70 -0.72 -10.30 -13.60
N PRO A 71 -1.46 -9.82 -14.63
CA PRO A 71 -0.87 -9.61 -15.96
C PRO A 71 0.34 -8.67 -15.95
N ALA A 72 0.20 -7.50 -15.33
CA ALA A 72 1.29 -6.52 -15.27
C ALA A 72 2.39 -6.95 -14.29
N PHE A 73 2.03 -7.58 -13.16
CA PHE A 73 3.01 -8.13 -12.22
C PHE A 73 3.92 -9.17 -12.87
N TYR A 74 3.35 -10.24 -13.46
CA TYR A 74 4.15 -11.30 -14.07
C TYR A 74 4.89 -10.85 -15.32
N PHE A 75 4.34 -9.89 -16.07
CA PHE A 75 5.07 -9.23 -17.15
C PHE A 75 6.32 -8.51 -16.63
N PHE A 76 6.20 -7.77 -15.54
CA PHE A 76 7.33 -7.11 -14.88
C PHE A 76 8.37 -8.12 -14.38
N ILE A 77 7.95 -9.23 -13.75
CA ILE A 77 8.88 -10.29 -13.30
C ILE A 77 9.59 -10.95 -14.49
N ALA A 78 8.87 -11.26 -15.57
CA ALA A 78 9.48 -11.82 -16.78
C ALA A 78 10.49 -10.84 -17.41
N PHE A 79 10.18 -9.55 -17.41
CA PHE A 79 11.11 -8.51 -17.86
C PHE A 79 12.38 -8.48 -17.00
N LEU A 80 12.26 -8.50 -15.67
CA LEU A 80 13.40 -8.55 -14.76
C LEU A 80 14.25 -9.82 -14.95
N ALA A 81 13.61 -10.98 -15.15
CA ALA A 81 14.31 -12.23 -15.40
C ALA A 81 15.13 -12.18 -16.71
N LEU A 82 14.54 -11.63 -17.79
CA LEU A 82 15.25 -11.42 -19.06
C LEU A 82 16.41 -10.43 -18.89
N TRP A 83 16.18 -9.30 -18.21
CA TRP A 83 17.24 -8.32 -17.95
C TRP A 83 18.39 -8.89 -17.14
N SER A 84 18.10 -9.75 -16.17
CA SER A 84 19.14 -10.43 -15.41
C SER A 84 19.87 -11.50 -16.21
N PHE A 85 19.15 -12.23 -17.08
CA PHE A 85 19.75 -13.18 -18.01
C PHE A 85 20.78 -12.52 -18.94
N TYR A 86 20.46 -11.35 -19.48
CA TYR A 86 21.38 -10.52 -20.28
C TYR A 86 22.39 -9.71 -19.45
N ARG A 87 22.47 -9.93 -18.13
CA ARG A 87 23.42 -9.27 -17.21
C ARG A 87 23.31 -7.74 -17.13
N PHE A 88 22.16 -7.18 -17.48
CA PHE A 88 21.88 -5.75 -17.24
C PHE A 88 21.67 -5.44 -15.76
N ILE A 89 21.17 -6.43 -15.00
CA ILE A 89 20.99 -6.36 -13.56
C ILE A 89 21.40 -7.68 -12.90
N GLU A 90 21.79 -7.59 -11.64
CA GLU A 90 22.08 -8.76 -10.82
C GLU A 90 20.86 -9.14 -9.98
N LEU A 91 20.31 -10.32 -10.25
CA LEU A 91 19.26 -10.94 -9.46
C LEU A 91 19.68 -12.36 -9.10
N ASN A 92 19.44 -12.74 -7.85
CA ASN A 92 19.56 -14.11 -7.41
C ASN A 92 18.32 -14.89 -7.82
N THR A 93 18.45 -16.20 -8.04
CA THR A 93 17.29 -17.07 -8.31
C THR A 93 16.23 -16.96 -7.20
N ASN A 94 16.67 -16.78 -5.95
CA ASN A 94 15.78 -16.53 -4.82
C ASN A 94 14.97 -15.24 -4.97
N ASP A 95 15.53 -14.15 -5.52
CA ASP A 95 14.77 -12.91 -5.74
C ASP A 95 13.53 -13.15 -6.61
N LEU A 96 13.70 -13.92 -7.68
CA LEU A 96 12.63 -14.27 -8.60
C LEU A 96 11.64 -15.26 -7.95
N TRP A 97 12.11 -16.28 -7.25
CA TRP A 97 11.24 -17.24 -6.56
C TRP A 97 10.35 -16.57 -5.53
N PHE A 98 10.92 -15.73 -4.66
CA PHE A 98 10.15 -14.99 -3.65
C PHE A 98 9.16 -14.01 -4.30
N ALA A 99 9.51 -13.40 -5.44
CA ALA A 99 8.60 -12.52 -6.17
C ALA A 99 7.43 -13.29 -6.80
N VAL A 100 7.70 -14.35 -7.58
CA VAL A 100 6.67 -15.16 -8.26
C VAL A 100 5.68 -15.77 -7.27
N THR A 101 6.15 -16.17 -6.09
CA THR A 101 5.32 -16.80 -5.06
C THR A 101 4.64 -15.82 -4.11
N TYR A 102 4.76 -14.50 -4.33
CA TYR A 102 4.25 -13.47 -3.41
C TYR A 102 4.75 -13.66 -1.97
N MET A 103 6.04 -13.94 -1.82
CA MET A 103 6.73 -14.12 -0.54
C MET A 103 7.84 -13.09 -0.32
N SER A 104 7.98 -12.08 -1.17
CA SER A 104 9.03 -11.03 -1.06
C SER A 104 9.05 -10.32 0.30
N ASN A 105 7.97 -10.35 1.07
CA ASN A 105 7.92 -9.83 2.44
C ASN A 105 8.68 -10.66 3.48
N TYR A 106 9.12 -11.86 3.13
CA TYR A 106 9.99 -12.72 3.93
C TYR A 106 11.42 -12.81 3.37
N HIS A 107 11.66 -12.21 2.21
CA HIS A 107 12.97 -12.26 1.54
C HIS A 107 13.93 -11.24 2.14
N ARG A 108 14.90 -11.72 2.92
CA ARG A 108 15.72 -10.80 3.74
C ARG A 108 16.78 -10.04 2.96
N ASN A 109 17.45 -10.73 2.06
CA ASN A 109 18.55 -10.19 1.26
C ASN A 109 18.08 -9.97 -0.18
N GLY A 110 16.90 -9.38 -0.32
CA GLY A 110 16.29 -9.10 -1.62
C GLY A 110 17.04 -8.02 -2.37
N SER A 111 17.23 -8.25 -3.67
CA SER A 111 17.77 -7.23 -4.56
C SER A 111 16.88 -5.99 -4.59
N TRP A 112 17.50 -4.82 -4.80
CA TRP A 112 16.80 -3.54 -4.89
C TRP A 112 15.67 -3.57 -5.93
N TYR A 113 15.81 -4.29 -7.04
CA TYR A 113 14.84 -4.30 -8.13
C TYR A 113 13.51 -4.98 -7.79
N VAL A 114 13.51 -5.93 -6.83
CA VAL A 114 12.32 -6.62 -6.34
C VAL A 114 11.91 -6.14 -4.94
N GLY A 115 12.66 -5.21 -4.36
CA GLY A 115 12.49 -4.80 -2.98
C GLY A 115 11.08 -4.32 -2.67
N HIS A 116 10.50 -3.46 -3.51
CA HIS A 116 9.15 -2.91 -3.33
C HIS A 116 8.02 -3.95 -3.36
N LEU A 117 8.26 -5.15 -3.90
CA LEU A 117 7.23 -6.19 -4.07
C LEU A 117 6.77 -6.80 -2.74
N TRP A 118 7.49 -6.58 -1.63
CA TRP A 118 7.05 -7.01 -0.30
C TRP A 118 5.63 -6.51 0.04
N SER A 119 5.28 -5.30 -0.40
CA SER A 119 3.97 -4.72 -0.08
C SER A 119 2.84 -5.41 -0.84
N LEU A 120 3.05 -5.75 -2.11
CA LEU A 120 2.11 -6.54 -2.91
C LEU A 120 1.95 -7.95 -2.33
N ALA A 121 3.04 -8.56 -1.89
CA ALA A 121 3.01 -9.86 -1.22
C ALA A 121 2.11 -9.85 0.02
N VAL A 122 2.28 -8.86 0.91
CA VAL A 122 1.41 -8.67 2.08
C VAL A 122 -0.05 -8.46 1.66
N GLU A 123 -0.28 -7.66 0.62
CA GLU A 123 -1.61 -7.37 0.14
C GLU A 123 -2.31 -8.64 -0.37
N GLU A 124 -1.68 -9.41 -1.26
CA GLU A 124 -2.24 -10.67 -1.79
C GLU A 124 -2.47 -11.72 -0.70
N GLN A 125 -1.56 -11.83 0.28
CA GLN A 125 -1.76 -12.70 1.45
C GLN A 125 -3.03 -12.30 2.23
N PHE A 126 -3.26 -11.00 2.41
CA PHE A 126 -4.48 -10.50 3.07
C PHE A 126 -5.72 -10.80 2.23
N TYR A 127 -5.58 -10.70 0.91
CA TYR A 127 -6.65 -10.89 -0.06
C TYR A 127 -7.12 -12.33 -0.20
N ILE A 128 -6.26 -13.29 0.11
CA ILE A 128 -6.66 -14.69 0.28
C ILE A 128 -7.44 -14.82 1.59
N LEU A 129 -6.89 -14.32 2.70
CA LEU A 129 -7.45 -14.52 4.04
C LEU A 129 -8.81 -13.84 4.26
N TRP A 130 -8.93 -12.55 3.92
CA TRP A 130 -10.05 -11.73 4.35
C TRP A 130 -11.41 -12.10 3.75
N PRO A 131 -11.55 -12.31 2.42
CA PRO A 131 -12.81 -12.78 1.84
C PRO A 131 -13.23 -14.14 2.39
N LEU A 132 -12.29 -15.05 2.65
CA LEU A 132 -12.56 -16.35 3.27
C LEU A 132 -13.15 -16.19 4.68
N VAL A 133 -12.58 -15.30 5.50
CA VAL A 133 -13.13 -14.97 6.83
C VAL A 133 -14.57 -14.47 6.72
N LEU A 134 -14.89 -13.63 5.74
CA LEU A 134 -16.24 -13.11 5.55
C LEU A 134 -17.22 -14.15 5.04
N VAL A 135 -16.81 -15.05 4.15
CA VAL A 135 -17.67 -16.11 3.60
C VAL A 135 -17.95 -17.18 4.65
N LEU A 136 -16.94 -17.60 5.41
CA LEU A 136 -17.08 -18.65 6.44
C LEU A 136 -17.72 -18.13 7.73
N GLY A 137 -17.43 -16.87 8.11
CA GLY A 137 -17.85 -16.29 9.38
C GLY A 137 -19.04 -15.33 9.28
N GLY A 138 -19.36 -14.84 8.09
CA GLY A 138 -20.31 -13.75 7.88
C GLY A 138 -19.76 -12.38 8.36
N PRO A 139 -20.47 -11.28 8.04
CA PRO A 139 -20.04 -9.93 8.39
C PRO A 139 -19.85 -9.69 9.90
N THR A 140 -20.67 -10.33 10.75
CA THR A 140 -20.58 -10.16 12.21
C THR A 140 -19.27 -10.71 12.77
N LYS A 141 -18.91 -11.96 12.43
CA LYS A 141 -17.63 -12.55 12.87
C LYS A 141 -16.46 -11.88 12.17
N GLY A 142 -16.62 -11.45 10.92
CA GLY A 142 -15.63 -10.65 10.20
C GLY A 142 -15.30 -9.34 10.93
N LYS A 143 -16.32 -8.61 11.43
CA LYS A 143 -16.10 -7.41 12.25
C LYS A 143 -15.28 -7.71 13.50
N ILE A 144 -15.63 -8.78 14.24
CA ILE A 144 -14.89 -9.19 15.45
C ILE A 144 -13.44 -9.52 15.10
N PHE A 145 -13.21 -10.30 14.05
CA PHE A 145 -11.87 -10.66 13.58
C PHE A 145 -11.02 -9.42 13.28
N ILE A 146 -11.57 -8.41 12.59
CA ILE A 146 -10.84 -7.19 12.27
C ILE A 146 -10.60 -6.31 13.50
N VAL A 147 -11.55 -6.23 14.44
CA VAL A 147 -11.32 -5.52 15.71
C VAL A 147 -10.16 -6.17 16.46
N LEU A 148 -10.15 -7.50 16.59
CA LEU A 148 -9.04 -8.23 17.19
C LEU A 148 -7.74 -8.02 16.42
N ALA A 149 -7.77 -8.01 15.09
CA ALA A 149 -6.60 -7.76 14.26
C ALA A 149 -5.96 -6.38 14.52
N VAL A 150 -6.78 -5.33 14.62
CA VAL A 150 -6.32 -3.96 14.89
C VAL A 150 -5.78 -3.83 16.32
N LEU A 151 -6.40 -4.49 17.31
CA LEU A 151 -5.95 -4.43 18.71
C LEU A 151 -4.69 -5.27 18.97
N LEU A 152 -4.63 -6.49 18.40
CA LEU A 152 -3.53 -7.43 18.61
C LEU A 152 -2.32 -7.13 17.73
N GLY A 153 -2.48 -6.43 16.61
CA GLY A 153 -1.39 -6.08 15.71
C GLY A 153 -0.21 -5.34 16.36
N PRO A 154 -0.42 -4.23 17.08
CA PRO A 154 0.65 -3.60 17.85
C PRO A 154 1.26 -4.53 18.89
N ALA A 155 0.47 -5.34 19.60
CA ALA A 155 0.99 -6.29 20.58
C ALA A 155 1.92 -7.33 19.93
N PHE A 156 1.49 -7.91 18.80
CA PHE A 156 2.31 -8.84 18.03
C PHE A 156 3.62 -8.19 17.55
N ARG A 157 3.56 -6.96 17.03
CA ARG A 157 4.77 -6.21 16.65
C ARG A 157 5.74 -6.02 17.81
N ILE A 158 5.24 -5.65 18.98
CA ILE A 158 6.05 -5.43 20.19
C ILE A 158 6.70 -6.75 20.62
N ILE A 159 5.94 -7.84 20.65
CA ILE A 159 6.43 -9.19 20.98
C ILE A 159 7.51 -9.61 19.97
N ALA A 160 7.22 -9.46 18.68
CA ALA A 160 8.16 -9.78 17.61
C ALA A 160 9.48 -8.99 17.74
N TRP A 161 9.39 -7.69 17.99
CA TRP A 161 10.56 -6.82 18.18
C TRP A 161 11.38 -7.18 19.42
N LYS A 162 10.72 -7.54 20.52
CA LYS A 162 11.36 -7.89 21.79
C LYS A 162 12.07 -9.24 21.73
N TYR A 163 11.39 -10.27 21.23
CA TYR A 163 11.85 -11.66 21.32
C TYR A 163 12.52 -12.19 20.06
N PHE A 164 12.40 -11.51 18.92
CA PHE A 164 13.02 -11.93 17.65
C PHE A 164 13.93 -10.83 17.08
N PRO A 165 15.15 -10.62 17.63
CA PRO A 165 16.08 -9.58 17.19
C PRO A 165 16.37 -9.64 15.68
N ASN A 166 16.47 -10.84 15.13
CA ASN A 166 16.72 -11.09 13.70
C ASN A 166 15.59 -10.57 12.78
N TRP A 167 14.41 -10.26 13.33
CA TRP A 167 13.25 -9.76 12.60
C TRP A 167 13.08 -8.25 12.71
N ARG A 168 13.91 -7.55 13.49
CA ARG A 168 13.76 -6.10 13.73
C ARG A 168 13.83 -5.29 12.44
N GLY A 169 14.71 -5.65 11.50
CA GLY A 169 14.80 -5.00 10.17
C GLY A 169 13.58 -5.22 9.26
N PHE A 170 12.73 -6.20 9.59
CA PHE A 170 11.51 -6.58 8.85
C PHE A 170 10.23 -6.22 9.62
N SER A 171 10.36 -5.62 10.80
CA SER A 171 9.24 -5.14 11.59
C SER A 171 8.51 -4.05 10.80
N GLY A 172 7.27 -4.31 10.42
CA GLY A 172 6.49 -3.43 9.54
C GLY A 172 6.62 -3.75 8.05
N LYS A 173 7.20 -4.91 7.68
CA LYS A 173 7.22 -5.41 6.30
C LYS A 173 6.68 -6.83 6.16
N THR A 174 6.83 -7.66 7.19
CA THR A 174 6.26 -9.01 7.22
C THR A 174 4.77 -8.96 7.54
N PHE A 175 3.99 -9.89 6.99
CA PHE A 175 2.54 -9.89 7.12
C PHE A 175 2.04 -9.76 8.58
N PRO A 176 2.51 -10.56 9.55
CA PRO A 176 2.03 -10.46 10.93
C PRO A 176 2.39 -9.14 11.64
N THR A 177 3.34 -8.37 11.09
CA THR A 177 3.80 -7.11 11.69
C THR A 177 3.19 -5.87 11.03
N ILE A 178 2.38 -6.02 9.97
CA ILE A 178 1.74 -4.87 9.30
C ILE A 178 0.29 -5.10 8.90
N PHE A 179 -0.25 -6.32 9.10
CA PHE A 179 -1.64 -6.64 8.78
C PHE A 179 -2.64 -5.67 9.44
N ASP A 180 -2.28 -5.07 10.59
CA ASP A 180 -3.10 -4.07 11.28
C ASP A 180 -3.35 -2.82 10.43
N ALA A 181 -2.45 -2.47 9.50
CA ALA A 181 -2.66 -1.36 8.58
C ALA A 181 -3.83 -1.64 7.62
N ILE A 182 -3.85 -2.81 6.98
CA ILE A 182 -4.95 -3.20 6.09
C ILE A 182 -6.23 -3.40 6.93
N ALA A 183 -6.12 -4.07 8.08
CA ALA A 183 -7.24 -4.29 8.98
C ALA A 183 -7.86 -2.97 9.48
N THR A 184 -7.08 -1.91 9.71
CA THR A 184 -7.60 -0.59 10.07
C THR A 184 -8.51 -0.03 8.97
N GLY A 185 -8.14 -0.22 7.70
CA GLY A 185 -9.00 0.10 6.56
C GLY A 185 -10.30 -0.71 6.54
N CYS A 186 -10.21 -2.01 6.79
CA CYS A 186 -11.39 -2.88 6.91
C CYS A 186 -12.30 -2.44 8.07
N LEU A 187 -11.72 -2.05 9.20
CA LEU A 187 -12.47 -1.56 10.37
C LEU A 187 -13.20 -0.28 10.03
N LEU A 188 -12.57 0.64 9.31
CA LEU A 188 -13.21 1.85 8.83
C LEU A 188 -14.47 1.54 8.02
N ALA A 189 -14.42 0.56 7.11
CA ALA A 189 -15.59 0.18 6.31
C ALA A 189 -16.79 -0.26 7.17
N TYR A 190 -16.55 -0.96 8.28
CA TYR A 190 -17.60 -1.31 9.24
C TYR A 190 -18.09 -0.13 10.07
N VAL A 191 -17.14 0.66 10.60
CA VAL A 191 -17.42 1.65 11.64
C VAL A 191 -17.97 2.96 11.05
N ARG A 192 -17.64 3.27 9.79
CA ARG A 192 -18.10 4.47 9.06
C ARG A 192 -19.62 4.66 9.11
N ILE A 193 -20.39 3.58 8.94
CA ILE A 193 -21.86 3.62 8.97
C ILE A 193 -22.37 4.16 10.30
N TYR A 194 -21.73 3.79 11.42
CA TYR A 194 -22.09 4.27 12.75
C TYR A 194 -21.55 5.67 13.03
N LEU A 195 -20.31 5.96 12.60
CA LEU A 195 -19.72 7.29 12.76
C LEU A 195 -20.57 8.38 12.08
N HIS A 196 -21.13 8.07 10.90
CA HIS A 196 -21.92 9.01 10.12
C HIS A 196 -23.33 9.23 10.67
N GLN A 197 -23.81 8.39 11.60
CA GLN A 197 -25.03 8.66 12.35
C GLN A 197 -24.83 9.77 13.40
N TYR A 198 -23.59 10.01 13.84
CA TYR A 198 -23.27 11.02 14.83
C TYR A 198 -22.96 12.38 14.19
N LYS A 199 -23.89 13.34 14.31
CA LYS A 199 -23.74 14.70 13.75
C LYS A 199 -22.46 15.41 14.22
N GLY A 200 -22.01 15.16 15.46
CA GLY A 200 -20.78 15.75 15.99
C GLY A 200 -19.54 15.32 15.23
N TYR A 201 -19.49 14.06 14.76
CA TYR A 201 -18.40 13.55 13.94
C TYR A 201 -18.35 14.25 12.57
N LEU A 202 -19.49 14.39 11.91
CA LEU A 202 -19.59 15.11 10.63
C LEU A 202 -19.18 16.59 10.77
N LYS A 203 -19.57 17.25 11.88
CA LYS A 203 -19.13 18.61 12.20
C LYS A 203 -17.61 18.68 12.43
N PHE A 204 -17.04 17.70 13.16
CA PHE A 204 -15.60 17.61 13.37
C PHE A 204 -14.83 17.43 12.06
N GLN A 205 -15.29 16.55 11.16
CA GLN A 205 -14.66 16.36 9.85
C GLN A 205 -14.59 17.64 9.02
N ARG A 206 -15.60 18.52 9.12
CA ARG A 206 -15.64 19.81 8.43
C ARG A 206 -14.87 20.92 9.14
N SER A 207 -14.48 20.72 10.40
CA SER A 207 -13.78 21.70 11.21
C SER A 207 -12.31 21.85 10.82
N TYR A 208 -11.74 23.02 11.14
CA TYR A 208 -10.29 23.26 11.07
C TYR A 208 -9.52 22.35 12.04
N PHE A 209 -10.13 21.92 13.16
CA PHE A 209 -9.49 21.00 14.11
C PHE A 209 -9.12 19.66 13.51
N PHE A 210 -9.82 19.21 12.46
CA PHE A 210 -9.46 17.96 11.79
C PHE A 210 -8.06 18.04 11.17
N ALA A 211 -7.55 19.22 10.81
CA ALA A 211 -6.18 19.38 10.31
C ALA A 211 -5.11 18.87 11.31
N LEU A 212 -5.45 18.80 12.60
CA LEU A 212 -4.58 18.19 13.62
C LEU A 212 -4.33 16.69 13.34
N ILE A 213 -5.27 15.96 12.75
CA ILE A 213 -5.12 14.53 12.47
C ILE A 213 -3.94 14.24 11.52
N PRO A 214 -3.89 14.80 10.29
CA PRO A 214 -2.74 14.61 9.41
C PRO A 214 -1.47 15.27 9.97
N LEU A 215 -1.56 16.39 10.70
CA LEU A 215 -0.39 17.01 11.32
C LEU A 215 0.25 16.12 12.40
N LEU A 216 -0.55 15.51 13.27
CA LEU A 216 -0.09 14.56 14.29
C LEU A 216 0.48 13.29 13.65
N ALA A 217 -0.10 12.82 12.54
CA ALA A 217 0.46 11.69 11.78
C ALA A 217 1.84 12.05 11.22
N ILE A 218 1.99 13.21 10.58
CA ILE A 218 3.27 13.69 10.05
C ILE A 218 4.30 13.88 11.17
N PHE A 219 3.91 14.50 12.28
CA PHE A 219 4.78 14.65 13.45
C PHE A 219 5.21 13.29 14.01
N GLY A 220 4.30 12.32 14.06
CA GLY A 220 4.60 10.94 14.42
C GLY A 220 5.63 10.29 13.50
N LEU A 221 5.55 10.55 12.18
CA LEU A 221 6.55 10.07 11.22
C LEU A 221 7.92 10.73 11.45
N MET A 222 7.97 12.04 11.67
CA MET A 222 9.23 12.77 11.87
C MET A 222 9.98 12.31 13.13
N THR A 223 9.25 11.89 14.17
CA THR A 223 9.84 11.35 15.41
C THR A 223 10.23 9.88 15.31
N SER A 224 9.92 9.21 14.19
CA SER A 224 10.13 7.77 14.04
C SER A 224 11.58 7.31 13.97
N THR A 225 12.46 8.18 13.48
CA THR A 225 13.87 7.88 13.27
C THR A 225 14.71 7.95 14.56
N LYS A 226 14.17 8.56 15.63
CA LYS A 226 14.91 8.87 16.86
C LYS A 226 14.59 7.94 18.04
N PHE A 227 13.46 7.22 18.02
CA PHE A 227 12.99 6.41 19.14
C PHE A 227 12.61 5.00 18.70
N TYR A 228 13.43 4.02 19.08
CA TYR A 228 13.16 2.58 18.88
C TYR A 228 12.66 1.98 20.20
N GLY A 229 11.40 1.51 20.24
CA GLY A 229 10.84 0.89 21.45
C GLY A 229 9.33 0.65 21.35
N ILE A 230 8.69 0.33 22.47
CA ILE A 230 7.25 0.02 22.53
C ILE A 230 6.40 1.18 21.95
N SER A 231 6.78 2.42 22.27
CA SER A 231 6.09 3.63 21.80
C SER A 231 6.11 3.77 20.27
N SER A 232 7.16 3.31 19.58
CA SER A 232 7.20 3.38 18.11
C SER A 232 6.17 2.46 17.47
N HIS A 233 6.00 1.24 17.99
CA HIS A 233 5.02 0.27 17.47
C HIS A 233 3.56 0.69 17.72
N LEU A 234 3.28 1.34 18.85
CA LEU A 234 1.97 1.92 19.12
C LEU A 234 1.69 3.11 18.20
N ARG A 235 2.69 3.97 17.99
CA ARG A 235 2.60 5.12 17.08
C ARG A 235 2.28 4.71 15.65
N GLU A 236 2.87 3.63 15.12
CA GLU A 236 2.53 3.11 13.80
C GLU A 236 1.03 2.76 13.68
N SER A 237 0.41 2.22 14.74
CA SER A 237 -1.03 1.94 14.78
C SER A 237 -1.85 3.23 14.80
N ALA A 238 -1.41 4.22 15.60
CA ALA A 238 -2.05 5.53 15.65
C ALA A 238 -2.01 6.24 14.28
N ILE A 239 -0.91 6.11 13.55
CA ILE A 239 -0.79 6.59 12.17
C ILE A 239 -1.78 5.88 11.25
N ASN A 240 -1.94 4.55 11.34
CA ASN A 240 -2.93 3.83 10.55
C ASN A 240 -4.36 4.35 10.80
N ILE A 241 -4.71 4.67 12.05
CA ILE A 241 -6.01 5.27 12.42
C ILE A 241 -6.15 6.68 11.83
N ALA A 242 -5.11 7.52 11.94
CA ALA A 242 -5.12 8.86 11.37
C ALA A 242 -5.30 8.82 9.84
N ILE A 243 -4.63 7.89 9.16
CA ILE A 243 -4.83 7.62 7.72
C ILE A 243 -6.29 7.24 7.44
N ALA A 244 -6.86 6.32 8.21
CA ALA A 244 -8.25 5.90 8.03
C ALA A 244 -9.24 7.06 8.18
N LEU A 245 -9.06 7.93 9.18
CA LEU A 245 -9.88 9.13 9.35
C LEU A 245 -9.72 10.11 8.17
N CYS A 246 -8.51 10.29 7.66
CA CYS A 246 -8.25 11.10 6.46
C CYS A 246 -8.93 10.52 5.21
N ILE A 247 -8.90 9.19 5.04
CA ILE A 247 -9.62 8.51 3.96
C ILE A 247 -11.12 8.72 4.10
N ASP A 248 -11.68 8.57 5.30
CA ASP A 248 -13.11 8.79 5.51
C ASP A 248 -13.51 10.22 5.16
N ARG A 249 -12.74 11.21 5.61
CA ARG A 249 -12.99 12.62 5.25
C ARG A 249 -12.94 12.82 3.74
N ALA A 250 -11.91 12.28 3.07
CA ALA A 250 -11.72 12.45 1.64
C ALA A 250 -12.85 11.84 0.80
N VAL A 251 -13.48 10.75 1.28
CA VAL A 251 -14.60 10.09 0.59
C VAL A 251 -15.96 10.68 1.00
N SER A 252 -16.06 11.33 2.16
CA SER A 252 -17.33 11.86 2.70
C SER A 252 -17.57 13.32 2.37
N ILE A 253 -16.52 14.10 2.14
CA ILE A 253 -16.59 15.53 1.86
C ILE A 253 -16.12 15.76 0.43
N SER A 254 -17.08 16.05 -0.46
CA SER A 254 -16.82 16.44 -1.85
C SER A 254 -16.36 17.88 -1.99
N ASP A 255 -16.55 18.71 -0.97
CA ASP A 255 -16.39 20.16 -1.08
C ASP A 255 -15.08 20.64 -0.42
N GLY A 256 -14.39 21.55 -1.09
CA GLY A 256 -13.17 22.19 -0.59
C GLY A 256 -11.87 21.81 -1.32
N PHE A 257 -10.80 22.53 -1.01
CA PHE A 257 -9.54 22.54 -1.75
C PHE A 257 -8.92 21.14 -1.97
N VAL A 258 -8.85 20.33 -0.90
CA VAL A 258 -8.27 18.98 -0.98
C VAL A 258 -9.06 18.09 -1.94
N SER A 259 -10.39 18.12 -1.87
CA SER A 259 -11.25 17.36 -2.78
C SER A 259 -11.06 17.81 -4.23
N HIS A 260 -10.97 19.13 -4.48
CA HIS A 260 -10.74 19.67 -5.82
C HIS A 260 -9.41 19.20 -6.42
N ILE A 261 -8.34 19.14 -5.62
CA ILE A 261 -7.05 18.62 -6.07
C ILE A 261 -7.14 17.12 -6.38
N LEU A 262 -7.68 16.33 -5.44
CA LEU A 262 -7.74 14.87 -5.57
C LEU A 262 -8.65 14.43 -6.74
N ASN A 263 -9.71 15.18 -7.02
CA ASN A 263 -10.62 14.95 -8.14
C ASN A 263 -10.21 15.66 -9.44
N SER A 264 -9.04 16.30 -9.47
CA SER A 264 -8.54 16.88 -10.72
C SER A 264 -8.16 15.79 -11.74
N LYS A 265 -8.36 16.09 -13.02
CA LYS A 265 -8.05 15.15 -14.13
C LYS A 265 -6.61 14.63 -14.10
N LEU A 266 -5.67 15.43 -13.59
CA LEU A 266 -4.27 15.03 -13.46
C LEU A 266 -4.11 13.93 -12.39
N PHE A 267 -4.65 14.15 -11.20
CA PHE A 267 -4.58 13.17 -10.10
C PHE A 267 -5.35 11.88 -10.42
N GLU A 268 -6.47 11.99 -11.13
CA GLU A 268 -7.20 10.82 -11.64
C GLU A 268 -6.33 9.97 -12.58
N LYS A 269 -5.70 10.61 -13.59
CA LYS A 269 -4.79 9.92 -14.53
C LYS A 269 -3.59 9.29 -13.81
N ILE A 270 -3.02 9.99 -12.85
CA ILE A 270 -1.93 9.46 -12.01
C ILE A 270 -2.43 8.27 -11.19
N GLY A 271 -3.65 8.34 -10.65
CA GLY A 271 -4.30 7.24 -9.92
C GLY A 271 -4.47 6.00 -10.78
N ILE A 272 -4.90 6.16 -12.04
CA ILE A 272 -5.02 5.06 -13.01
C ILE A 272 -3.66 4.39 -13.26
N LEU A 273 -2.60 5.18 -13.42
CA LEU A 273 -1.23 4.68 -13.67
C LEU A 273 -0.48 4.26 -12.40
N SER A 274 -1.07 4.44 -11.21
CA SER A 274 -0.37 4.29 -9.93
C SER A 274 0.23 2.90 -9.73
N TYR A 275 -0.45 1.86 -10.19
CA TYR A 275 0.01 0.48 -10.10
C TYR A 275 1.24 0.24 -10.99
N SER A 276 1.17 0.62 -12.27
CA SER A 276 2.29 0.50 -13.20
C SER A 276 3.49 1.35 -12.73
N LEU A 277 3.25 2.58 -12.26
CA LEU A 277 4.29 3.42 -11.68
C LEU A 277 4.96 2.77 -10.46
N TYR A 278 4.19 2.06 -9.63
CA TYR A 278 4.72 1.35 -8.48
C TYR A 278 5.64 0.19 -8.86
N LEU A 279 5.28 -0.58 -9.91
CA LEU A 279 6.10 -1.69 -10.41
C LEU A 279 7.41 -1.21 -11.03
N TRP A 280 7.33 -0.23 -11.93
CA TRP A 280 8.47 0.12 -12.79
C TRP A 280 9.50 1.06 -12.12
N GLN A 281 9.15 1.71 -11.01
CA GLN A 281 10.01 2.75 -10.42
C GLN A 281 11.40 2.27 -9.97
N GLN A 282 11.56 1.09 -9.36
CA GLN A 282 12.85 0.72 -8.76
C GLN A 282 13.94 0.41 -9.80
N ILE A 283 13.57 0.10 -11.05
CA ILE A 283 14.52 -0.07 -12.15
C ILE A 283 15.30 1.24 -12.41
N PHE A 284 14.60 2.37 -12.38
CA PHE A 284 15.19 3.67 -12.71
C PHE A 284 15.56 4.50 -11.47
N LEU A 285 14.97 4.25 -10.31
CA LEU A 285 15.21 5.03 -9.10
C LEU A 285 16.29 4.44 -8.17
N ASN A 286 17.23 3.66 -8.73
CA ASN A 286 18.32 3.09 -7.93
C ASN A 286 19.38 4.16 -7.60
N ARG A 287 19.33 4.67 -6.37
CA ARG A 287 20.25 5.69 -5.86
C ARG A 287 21.73 5.26 -5.79
N ASN A 288 22.00 3.96 -5.79
CA ASN A 288 23.37 3.42 -5.75
C ASN A 288 23.95 3.23 -7.16
N SER A 289 23.13 3.41 -8.22
CA SER A 289 23.56 3.24 -9.60
C SER A 289 24.12 4.55 -10.16
N THR A 290 25.29 4.47 -10.82
CA THR A 290 25.89 5.60 -11.53
C THR A 290 25.43 5.71 -12.99
N HIS A 291 24.64 4.75 -13.48
CA HIS A 291 24.16 4.74 -14.86
C HIS A 291 23.26 5.93 -15.19
N TRP A 292 23.30 6.38 -16.45
CA TRP A 292 22.56 7.55 -16.91
C TRP A 292 21.03 7.41 -16.76
N VAL A 293 20.51 6.18 -16.89
CA VAL A 293 19.09 5.87 -16.69
C VAL A 293 18.60 6.11 -15.27
N ALA A 294 19.51 6.14 -14.29
CA ALA A 294 19.20 6.35 -12.88
C ALA A 294 19.35 7.81 -12.42
N ARG A 295 19.77 8.71 -13.31
CA ARG A 295 20.02 10.13 -13.01
C ARG A 295 18.77 10.97 -13.18
N PHE A 296 18.56 11.93 -12.29
CA PHE A 296 17.51 12.93 -12.45
C PHE A 296 17.86 13.91 -13.58
N PRO A 297 16.90 14.33 -14.44
CA PRO A 297 15.47 13.98 -14.47
C PRO A 297 15.13 12.79 -15.38
N ILE A 298 16.11 12.12 -15.98
CA ILE A 298 15.89 11.04 -16.95
C ILE A 298 15.18 9.85 -16.28
N ASN A 299 15.56 9.52 -15.05
CA ASN A 299 14.99 8.41 -14.29
C ASN A 299 13.47 8.49 -14.10
N ILE A 300 12.92 9.67 -13.81
CA ILE A 300 11.49 9.87 -13.63
C ILE A 300 10.75 9.81 -14.97
N ILE A 301 11.35 10.36 -16.04
CA ILE A 301 10.79 10.27 -17.40
C ILE A 301 10.70 8.80 -17.82
N LEU A 302 11.77 8.03 -17.66
CA LEU A 302 11.80 6.61 -18.00
C LEU A 302 10.81 5.80 -17.14
N THR A 303 10.69 6.11 -15.85
CA THR A 303 9.69 5.48 -14.96
C THR A 303 8.27 5.70 -15.48
N VAL A 304 7.93 6.93 -15.84
CA VAL A 304 6.59 7.28 -16.34
C VAL A 304 6.34 6.66 -17.72
N LEU A 305 7.33 6.68 -18.62
CA LEU A 305 7.22 6.04 -19.94
C LEU A 305 7.01 4.54 -19.83
N ALA A 306 7.81 3.84 -19.01
CA ALA A 306 7.67 2.41 -18.77
C ALA A 306 6.29 2.07 -18.18
N ALA A 307 5.82 2.85 -17.21
CA ALA A 307 4.49 2.69 -16.63
C ALA A 307 3.37 2.86 -17.67
N ILE A 308 3.44 3.90 -18.52
CA ILE A 308 2.45 4.14 -19.58
C ILE A 308 2.44 3.00 -20.61
N LEU A 309 3.62 2.54 -21.02
CA LEU A 309 3.76 1.44 -21.98
C LEU A 309 3.18 0.14 -21.40
N SER A 310 3.57 -0.21 -20.17
CA SER A 310 3.02 -1.37 -19.44
C SER A 310 1.50 -1.31 -19.34
N TYR A 311 0.96 -0.16 -18.91
CA TYR A 311 -0.48 0.03 -18.77
C TYR A 311 -1.22 -0.17 -20.10
N LYS A 312 -0.75 0.48 -21.17
CA LYS A 312 -1.41 0.44 -22.48
C LYS A 312 -1.30 -0.93 -23.16
N LEU A 313 -0.14 -1.57 -23.10
CA LEU A 313 0.14 -2.81 -23.82
C LEU A 313 -0.45 -4.04 -23.11
N ILE A 314 -0.42 -4.04 -21.77
CA ILE A 314 -0.81 -5.19 -20.95
C ILE A 314 -2.14 -4.92 -20.26
N GLU A 315 -2.19 -3.96 -19.35
CA GLU A 315 -3.28 -3.83 -18.37
C GLU A 315 -4.64 -3.53 -18.99
N VAL A 316 -4.70 -2.62 -19.97
CA VAL A 316 -5.97 -2.20 -20.61
C VAL A 316 -6.78 -3.39 -21.16
N ARG A 317 -6.12 -4.41 -21.71
CA ARG A 317 -6.80 -5.58 -22.30
C ARG A 317 -7.50 -6.42 -21.22
N PHE A 318 -6.81 -6.69 -20.12
CA PHE A 318 -7.34 -7.50 -19.02
C PHE A 318 -8.35 -6.73 -18.16
N LEU A 319 -8.14 -5.42 -17.97
CA LEU A 319 -9.09 -4.56 -17.27
C LEU A 319 -10.44 -4.45 -17.99
N LYS A 320 -10.49 -4.55 -19.33
CA LYS A 320 -11.75 -4.64 -20.07
C LYS A 320 -12.51 -5.94 -19.78
N GLN A 321 -11.80 -7.06 -19.66
CA GLN A 321 -12.40 -8.37 -19.36
C GLN A 321 -12.95 -8.45 -17.93
N LYS A 322 -12.32 -7.72 -16.98
CA LYS A 322 -12.75 -7.63 -15.59
C LYS A 322 -14.22 -7.27 -15.41
N ASN A 323 -14.79 -6.46 -16.31
CA ASN A 323 -16.19 -6.03 -16.21
C ASN A 323 -17.21 -7.18 -16.34
N ARG A 324 -16.79 -8.36 -16.84
CA ARG A 324 -17.65 -9.55 -16.93
C ARG A 324 -17.93 -10.21 -15.58
N TYR A 325 -17.16 -9.88 -14.54
CA TYR A 325 -17.23 -10.50 -13.21
C TYR A 325 -17.76 -9.50 -12.17
N ARG A 326 -18.63 -8.56 -12.53
CA ARG A 326 -19.16 -7.55 -11.59
C ARG A 326 -20.18 -8.14 -10.64
#